data_AF-A0A382P8F1-F1
#
_entry.id   AF-A0A382P8F1-F1
#
_cell.length_a   1.000
_cell.length_b   1.000
_cell.length_c   1.000
_cell.angle_alpha   90.00
_cell.angle_beta   90.00
_cell.angle_gamma   90.00
#
_symmetry.space_group_name_H-M   'P 1'
#
loop_
_entity.id
_entity.type
_entity.pdbx_description
1 polymer ?
#
loop_
_entity_poly.entity_id
_entity_poly.type
_entity_poly.pdbx_seq_one_letter_code
_entity_poly.pdbx_strand_id
1 'polypeptide(L)'
;VAAIVCCAACTSGDVCNDLKTGQIVGASPYRQQIMQIAGVAVASLVMAPIMQLLHENTPGGIGGRELAAPQAGLFASLADGFFGEGVLPWDMVGIGSVLGIFLLIGDSFLASKNSTFRLHLMPVAVGMYLPFGLSTPILIGGLLAHLILAENNSGEEPDSILQNGVLLSSGLIAGESLMGILLAFVASAGIQNLGLGIHPSLVTVLTFLAAAGTIWWLYNGSKVRK
;
A
#
# COMPACT_ATOMS: atom_id res chain seq x y z
N VAL A 1 10.78 2.27 23.40
CA VAL A 1 9.47 2.23 24.12
C VAL A 1 8.33 2.73 23.23
N ALA A 2 8.40 3.96 22.68
CA ALA A 2 7.34 4.51 21.81
C ALA A 2 6.94 3.59 20.63
N ALA A 3 7.92 3.04 19.91
CA ALA A 3 7.66 2.09 18.82
C ALA A 3 6.88 0.84 19.26
N ILE A 4 7.24 0.26 20.43
CA ILE A 4 6.58 -0.93 20.97
C ILE A 4 5.12 -0.62 21.33
N VAL A 5 4.89 0.52 22.00
CA VAL A 5 3.54 0.96 22.39
C VAL A 5 2.69 1.27 21.15
N CYS A 6 3.27 1.94 20.15
CA CYS A 6 2.59 2.23 18.88
C CYS A 6 2.19 0.95 18.14
N CYS A 7 3.12 -0.02 18.00
CA CYS A 7 2.82 -1.30 17.38
C CYS A 7 1.73 -2.04 18.15
N ALA A 8 1.82 -2.12 19.48
CA ALA A 8 0.80 -2.79 20.30
C ALA A 8 -0.59 -2.14 20.16
N ALA A 9 -0.67 -0.80 20.16
CA ALA A 9 -1.93 -0.07 19.99
C ALA A 9 -2.51 -0.26 18.57
N CYS A 10 -1.67 -0.19 17.54
CA CYS A 10 -2.08 -0.40 16.15
C CYS A 10 -2.58 -1.83 15.93
N THR A 11 -1.81 -2.85 16.35
CA THR A 11 -2.21 -4.26 16.25
C THR A 11 -3.50 -4.53 17.02
N SER A 12 -3.68 -3.92 18.20
CA SER A 12 -4.93 -4.07 18.96
C SER A 12 -6.13 -3.48 18.22
N GLY A 13 -5.98 -2.31 17.60
CA GLY A 13 -7.04 -1.68 16.80
C GLY A 13 -7.40 -2.52 15.57
N ASP A 14 -6.40 -3.06 14.88
CA ASP A 14 -6.56 -3.95 13.73
C ASP A 14 -7.31 -5.24 14.12
N VAL A 15 -6.90 -5.89 15.22
CA VAL A 15 -7.58 -7.06 15.79
C VAL A 15 -9.04 -6.76 16.13
N CYS A 16 -9.36 -5.59 16.69
CA CYS A 16 -10.74 -5.20 16.95
C CYS A 16 -11.57 -5.06 15.66
N ASN A 17 -11.00 -4.48 14.60
CA ASN A 17 -11.67 -4.35 13.31
C ASN A 17 -11.87 -5.70 12.63
N ASP A 18 -10.88 -6.57 12.70
CA ASP A 18 -10.96 -7.93 12.20
C ASP A 18 -12.05 -8.73 12.92
N LEU A 19 -12.11 -8.67 14.26
CA LEU A 19 -13.12 -9.37 15.03
C LEU A 19 -14.53 -8.84 14.71
N LYS A 20 -14.68 -7.52 14.53
CA LYS A 20 -15.94 -6.92 14.09
C LYS A 20 -16.35 -7.43 12.71
N THR A 21 -15.45 -7.37 11.75
CA THR A 21 -15.70 -7.84 10.38
C THR A 21 -16.01 -9.33 10.36
N GLY A 22 -15.23 -10.12 11.11
CA GLY A 22 -15.43 -11.55 11.33
C GLY A 22 -16.81 -11.87 11.86
N GLN A 23 -17.29 -11.14 12.88
CA GLN A 23 -18.64 -11.31 13.40
C GLN A 23 -19.72 -10.97 12.36
N ILE A 24 -19.52 -9.91 11.55
CA ILE A 24 -20.48 -9.52 10.49
C ILE A 24 -20.61 -10.62 9.42
N VAL A 25 -19.50 -11.29 9.06
CA VAL A 25 -19.51 -12.38 8.06
C VAL A 25 -19.75 -13.77 8.66
N GLY A 26 -20.07 -13.86 9.96
CA GLY A 26 -20.42 -15.11 10.64
C GLY A 26 -19.24 -15.99 11.08
N ALA A 27 -18.03 -15.44 11.15
CA ALA A 27 -16.85 -16.15 11.65
C ALA A 27 -16.90 -16.38 13.17
N SER A 28 -16.23 -17.44 13.64
CA SER A 28 -16.10 -17.72 15.08
C SER A 28 -15.00 -16.83 15.70
N PRO A 29 -15.34 -15.90 16.62
CA PRO A 29 -14.39 -14.94 17.16
C PRO A 29 -13.25 -15.61 17.94
N TYR A 30 -13.54 -16.71 18.64
CA TYR A 30 -12.55 -17.47 19.39
C TYR A 30 -11.45 -18.05 18.47
N ARG A 31 -11.84 -18.63 17.33
CA ARG A 31 -10.89 -19.19 16.36
C ARG A 31 -10.07 -18.09 15.69
N GLN A 32 -10.71 -16.97 15.38
CA GLN A 32 -10.06 -15.82 14.75
C GLN A 32 -8.99 -15.20 15.65
N GLN A 33 -9.30 -14.99 16.94
CA GLN A 33 -8.34 -14.47 17.90
C GLN A 33 -7.11 -15.38 18.08
N ILE A 34 -7.31 -16.70 18.15
CA ILE A 34 -6.19 -17.66 18.24
C ILE A 34 -5.30 -17.56 17.00
N MET A 35 -5.91 -17.50 15.80
CA MET A 35 -5.15 -17.40 14.55
C MET A 35 -4.40 -16.07 14.43
N GLN A 36 -4.97 -14.96 14.90
CA GLN A 36 -4.29 -13.67 14.93
C GLN A 36 -3.10 -13.68 15.89
N ILE A 37 -3.25 -14.24 17.09
CA ILE A 37 -2.14 -14.37 18.05
C ILE A 37 -1.02 -15.22 17.44
N ALA A 38 -1.36 -16.37 16.86
CA ALA A 38 -0.40 -17.23 16.18
C ALA A 38 0.29 -16.50 15.00
N GLY A 39 -0.48 -15.76 14.20
CA GLY A 39 0.01 -14.98 13.07
C GLY A 39 1.00 -13.90 13.50
N VAL A 40 0.66 -13.12 14.52
CA VAL A 40 1.55 -12.09 15.08
C VAL A 40 2.81 -12.71 15.67
N ALA A 41 2.70 -13.84 16.38
CA ALA A 41 3.86 -14.54 16.93
C ALA A 41 4.83 -14.98 15.82
N VAL A 42 4.32 -15.65 14.78
CA VAL A 42 5.14 -16.09 13.63
C VAL A 42 5.73 -14.89 12.90
N ALA A 43 4.91 -13.88 12.58
CA ALA A 43 5.36 -12.67 11.89
C ALA A 43 6.45 -11.94 12.68
N SER A 44 6.33 -11.82 14.00
CA SER A 44 7.33 -11.14 14.83
C SER A 44 8.72 -11.80 14.76
N LEU A 45 8.77 -13.14 14.68
CA LEU A 45 10.03 -13.90 14.57
C LEU A 45 10.63 -13.82 13.16
N VAL A 46 9.79 -13.79 12.13
CA VAL A 46 10.21 -13.82 10.72
C VAL A 46 10.55 -12.42 10.19
N MET A 47 9.84 -11.39 10.62
CA MET A 47 9.98 -10.04 10.08
C MET A 47 11.32 -9.40 10.44
N ALA A 48 11.82 -9.57 11.66
CA ALA A 48 13.09 -8.97 12.09
C ALA A 48 14.29 -9.38 11.21
N PRO A 49 14.58 -10.68 10.98
CA PRO A 49 15.69 -11.08 10.12
C PRO A 49 15.49 -10.67 8.66
N ILE A 50 14.26 -10.70 8.13
CA ILE A 50 13.97 -10.25 6.76
C ILE A 50 14.23 -8.76 6.61
N MET A 51 13.75 -7.95 7.56
CA MET A 51 13.95 -6.49 7.53
C MET A 51 15.44 -6.14 7.59
N GLN A 52 16.22 -6.84 8.42
CA GLN A 52 17.65 -6.64 8.50
C GLN A 52 18.37 -7.05 7.21
N LEU A 53 18.01 -8.21 6.65
CA LEU A 53 18.55 -8.68 5.38
C LEU A 53 18.27 -7.68 4.25
N LEU A 54 17.05 -7.16 4.15
CA LEU A 54 16.69 -6.15 3.15
C LEU A 54 17.43 -4.83 3.37
N HIS A 55 17.56 -4.37 4.61
CA HIS A 55 18.25 -3.13 4.93
C HIS A 55 19.75 -3.18 4.61
N GLU A 56 20.42 -4.29 4.90
CA GLU A 56 21.86 -4.43 4.71
C GLU A 56 22.24 -4.75 3.25
N ASN A 57 21.40 -5.49 2.52
CA ASN A 57 21.72 -5.95 1.16
C ASN A 57 21.15 -5.04 0.06
N THR A 58 20.42 -3.99 0.41
CA THR A 58 19.86 -3.05 -0.57
C THR A 58 20.57 -1.69 -0.48
N PRO A 59 21.07 -1.13 -1.59
CA PRO A 59 21.71 0.18 -1.59
C PRO A 59 20.83 1.28 -0.99
N GLY A 60 21.32 1.93 0.08
CA GLY A 60 20.59 2.96 0.80
C GLY A 60 19.58 2.45 1.83
N GLY A 61 19.45 1.13 2.00
CA GLY A 61 18.59 0.49 2.99
C GLY A 61 17.11 0.88 2.88
N ILE A 62 16.36 0.54 3.93
CA ILE A 62 14.95 0.93 4.07
C ILE A 62 14.85 2.44 4.26
N GLY A 63 14.03 3.09 3.44
CA GLY A 63 13.96 4.56 3.34
C GLY A 63 14.83 5.12 2.21
N GLY A 64 15.69 4.30 1.60
CA GLY A 64 16.46 4.65 0.40
C GLY A 64 15.60 4.66 -0.87
N ARG A 65 16.25 4.90 -2.02
CA ARG A 65 15.56 4.99 -3.32
C ARG A 65 14.90 3.67 -3.74
N GLU A 66 15.57 2.56 -3.48
CA GLU A 66 15.12 1.22 -3.91
C GLU A 66 14.05 0.64 -2.95
N LEU A 67 14.09 1.01 -1.67
CA LEU A 67 13.11 0.61 -0.64
C LEU A 67 12.48 1.85 0.00
N ALA A 68 11.77 2.63 -0.82
CA ALA A 68 11.14 3.85 -0.34
C ALA A 68 10.09 3.55 0.74
N ALA A 69 10.29 4.11 1.93
CA ALA A 69 9.40 3.95 3.08
C ALA A 69 8.85 5.30 3.57
N PRO A 70 8.09 6.04 2.72
CA PRO A 70 7.66 7.40 3.03
C PRO A 70 6.76 7.48 4.27
N GLN A 71 5.89 6.50 4.47
CA GLN A 71 5.03 6.42 5.66
C GLN A 71 5.86 6.25 6.93
N ALA A 72 6.84 5.33 6.93
CA ALA A 72 7.73 5.13 8.07
C ALA A 72 8.58 6.38 8.36
N GLY A 73 9.09 7.04 7.32
CA GLY A 73 9.84 8.29 7.46
C GLY A 73 9.02 9.44 8.06
N LEU A 74 7.74 9.57 7.66
CA LEU A 74 6.82 10.54 8.24
C LEU A 74 6.59 10.28 9.72
N PHE A 75 6.27 9.03 10.11
CA PHE A 75 6.07 8.69 11.52
C PHE A 75 7.34 8.84 12.36
N ALA A 76 8.52 8.51 11.79
CA ALA A 76 9.81 8.74 12.45
C ALA A 76 10.03 10.24 12.71
N SER A 77 9.76 11.09 11.72
CA SER A 77 9.90 12.55 11.84
C SER A 77 8.94 13.15 12.85
N LEU A 78 7.69 12.66 12.90
CA LEU A 78 6.72 13.07 13.93
C LEU A 78 7.16 12.64 15.32
N ALA A 79 7.60 11.39 15.47
CA ALA A 79 8.05 10.88 16.77
C ALA A 79 9.26 11.69 17.30
N ASP A 80 10.21 12.00 16.41
CA ASP A 80 11.36 12.84 16.76
C ASP A 80 10.95 14.29 17.08
N GLY A 81 9.98 14.86 16.36
CA GLY A 81 9.49 16.21 16.64
C GLY A 81 8.62 16.35 17.90
N PHE A 82 7.98 15.28 18.38
CA PHE A 82 7.17 15.30 19.61
C PHE A 82 7.92 14.86 20.86
N PHE A 83 8.79 13.86 20.72
CA PHE A 83 9.44 13.19 21.85
C PHE A 83 10.98 13.22 21.80
N GLY A 84 11.55 13.66 20.69
CA GLY A 84 12.99 13.81 20.49
C GLY A 84 13.45 15.25 20.63
N GLU A 85 14.57 15.56 19.97
CA GLU A 85 15.14 16.91 19.92
C GLU A 85 14.68 17.70 18.70
N GLY A 86 13.93 17.06 17.80
CA GLY A 86 13.42 17.67 16.58
C GLY A 86 12.45 18.81 16.84
N VAL A 87 12.53 19.88 16.04
CA VAL A 87 11.53 20.95 16.06
C VAL A 87 10.47 20.63 15.02
N LEU A 88 9.25 20.37 15.49
CA LEU A 88 8.11 20.15 14.61
C LEU A 88 7.78 21.46 13.86
N PRO A 89 7.67 21.47 12.52
CA PRO A 89 7.30 22.67 11.77
C PRO A 89 5.80 22.97 11.94
N TRP A 90 5.44 23.61 13.06
CA TRP A 90 4.05 23.91 13.42
C TRP A 90 3.31 24.74 12.38
N ASP A 91 4.02 25.61 11.65
CA ASP A 91 3.44 26.37 10.54
C ASP A 91 2.91 25.42 9.44
N MET A 92 3.68 24.38 9.08
CA MET A 92 3.26 23.38 8.08
C MET A 92 2.10 22.53 8.58
N VAL A 93 2.11 22.16 9.88
CA VAL A 93 1.00 21.43 10.51
C VAL A 93 -0.27 22.27 10.52
N GLY A 94 -0.15 23.57 10.81
CA GLY A 94 -1.26 24.52 10.76
C GLY A 94 -1.85 24.63 9.35
N ILE A 95 -1.00 24.80 8.33
CA ILE A 95 -1.42 24.84 6.92
C ILE A 95 -2.13 23.53 6.55
N GLY A 96 -1.57 22.38 6.90
CA GLY A 96 -2.16 21.07 6.63
C GLY A 96 -3.53 20.90 7.32
N SER A 97 -3.66 21.37 8.56
CA SER A 97 -4.90 21.32 9.33
C SER A 97 -5.99 22.19 8.69
N VAL A 98 -5.64 23.42 8.29
CA VAL A 98 -6.55 24.34 7.60
C VAL A 98 -7.00 23.76 6.25
N LEU A 99 -6.05 23.24 5.46
CA LEU A 99 -6.35 22.59 4.19
C LEU A 99 -7.26 21.36 4.36
N GLY A 100 -7.01 20.54 5.40
CA GLY A 100 -7.87 19.42 5.75
C GLY A 100 -9.30 19.83 6.10
N ILE A 101 -9.47 20.91 6.87
CA ILE A 101 -10.79 21.48 7.19
C ILE A 101 -11.48 21.95 5.90
N PHE A 102 -10.79 22.67 5.02
CA PHE A 102 -11.34 23.10 3.74
C PHE A 102 -11.79 21.91 2.86
N LEU A 103 -10.99 20.84 2.80
CA LEU A 103 -11.36 19.63 2.07
C LEU A 103 -12.59 18.94 2.68
N LEU A 104 -12.68 18.86 4.01
CA LEU A 104 -13.84 18.28 4.69
C LEU A 104 -15.13 19.09 4.47
N ILE A 105 -15.04 20.42 4.50
CA ILE A 105 -16.18 21.31 4.20
C ILE A 105 -16.59 21.14 2.73
N GLY A 106 -15.61 21.12 1.82
CA GLY A 106 -15.83 20.87 0.40
C GLY A 106 -16.52 19.53 0.16
N ASP A 107 -16.01 18.45 0.74
CA ASP A 107 -16.62 17.12 0.63
C ASP A 107 -18.05 17.09 1.19
N SER A 108 -18.28 17.71 2.35
CA SER A 108 -19.62 17.81 2.96
C SER A 108 -20.60 18.56 2.06
N PHE A 109 -20.14 19.62 1.39
CA PHE A 109 -20.95 20.37 0.43
C PHE A 109 -21.26 19.55 -0.83
N LEU A 110 -20.28 18.80 -1.35
CA LEU A 110 -20.50 17.88 -2.48
C LEU A 110 -21.48 16.76 -2.09
N ALA A 111 -21.39 16.25 -0.86
CA ALA A 111 -22.33 15.27 -0.30
C ALA A 111 -23.75 15.83 -0.31
N SER A 112 -23.93 17.05 0.21
CA SER A 112 -25.24 17.71 0.27
C SER A 112 -25.85 17.97 -1.11
N LYS A 113 -25.04 18.00 -2.17
CA LYS A 113 -25.50 18.16 -3.56
C LYS A 113 -25.72 16.84 -4.30
N ASN A 114 -25.60 15.68 -3.62
CA ASN A 114 -25.65 14.36 -4.24
C ASN A 114 -24.72 14.24 -5.46
N SER A 115 -23.54 14.87 -5.39
CA SER A 115 -22.53 14.76 -6.42
C SER A 115 -21.99 13.33 -6.51
N THR A 116 -21.80 12.82 -7.73
CA THR A 116 -21.13 11.54 -7.98
C THR A 116 -19.64 11.59 -7.63
N PHE A 117 -19.06 12.79 -7.60
CA PHE A 117 -17.68 13.03 -7.17
C PHE A 117 -17.61 13.37 -5.68
N ARG A 118 -16.69 12.75 -4.94
CA ARG A 118 -16.46 12.93 -3.50
C ARG A 118 -14.99 13.23 -3.25
N LEU A 119 -14.71 14.16 -2.34
CA LEU A 119 -13.37 14.62 -1.98
C LEU A 119 -12.93 13.98 -0.66
N HIS A 120 -12.74 12.66 -0.69
CA HIS A 120 -12.27 11.94 0.50
C HIS A 120 -10.89 12.47 0.95
N LEU A 121 -10.80 12.88 2.21
CA LEU A 121 -9.59 13.46 2.79
C LEU A 121 -8.38 12.51 2.73
N MET A 122 -8.61 11.21 2.96
CA MET A 122 -7.54 10.21 3.06
C MET A 122 -6.79 10.01 1.72
N PRO A 123 -7.46 9.75 0.57
CA PRO A 123 -6.77 9.70 -0.72
C PRO A 123 -5.98 10.97 -1.07
N VAL A 124 -6.54 12.15 -0.75
CA VAL A 124 -5.86 13.43 -1.01
C VAL A 124 -4.60 13.56 -0.16
N ALA A 125 -4.70 13.29 1.14
CA ALA A 125 -3.56 13.33 2.06
C ALA A 125 -2.46 12.33 1.65
N VAL A 126 -2.86 11.10 1.31
CA VAL A 126 -1.93 10.05 0.84
C VAL A 126 -1.23 10.47 -0.46
N GLY A 127 -1.97 11.02 -1.42
CA GLY A 127 -1.41 11.49 -2.68
C GLY A 127 -0.41 12.64 -2.52
N MET A 128 -0.54 13.47 -1.48
CA MET A 128 0.38 14.59 -1.24
C MET A 128 1.76 14.17 -0.74
N TYR A 129 1.87 13.09 0.04
CA TYR A 129 3.17 12.65 0.60
C TYR A 129 3.80 11.49 -0.18
N LEU A 130 3.06 10.78 -1.03
CA LEU A 130 3.61 9.68 -1.80
C LEU A 130 4.54 10.16 -2.93
N PRO A 131 5.70 9.51 -3.13
CA PRO A 131 6.56 9.77 -4.27
C PRO A 131 5.82 9.56 -5.60
N PHE A 132 6.14 10.38 -6.61
CA PHE A 132 5.56 10.27 -7.96
C PHE A 132 5.67 8.87 -8.58
N GLY A 133 6.73 8.13 -8.25
CA GLY A 133 6.94 6.75 -8.68
C GLY A 133 5.86 5.78 -8.17
N LEU A 134 5.31 6.01 -6.97
CA LEU A 134 4.21 5.22 -6.39
C LEU A 134 2.84 5.79 -6.81
N SER A 135 2.72 7.11 -6.95
CA SER A 135 1.46 7.76 -7.33
C SER A 135 1.01 7.42 -8.76
N THR A 136 1.95 7.19 -9.68
CA THR A 136 1.62 6.89 -11.09
C THR A 136 0.93 5.52 -11.26
N PRO A 137 1.46 4.40 -10.72
CA PRO A 137 0.75 3.12 -10.71
C PRO A 137 -0.63 3.19 -10.02
N ILE A 138 -0.74 3.93 -8.91
CA ILE A 138 -2.03 4.12 -8.21
C ILE A 138 -3.03 4.83 -9.12
N LEU A 139 -2.61 5.88 -9.83
CA LEU A 139 -3.45 6.57 -10.80
C LEU A 139 -3.90 5.63 -11.94
N ILE A 140 -2.98 4.83 -12.49
CA ILE A 140 -3.31 3.85 -13.53
C ILE A 140 -4.35 2.85 -13.00
N GLY A 141 -4.17 2.32 -11.78
CA GLY A 141 -5.15 1.44 -11.13
C GLY A 141 -6.53 2.09 -10.97
N GLY A 142 -6.58 3.35 -10.55
CA GLY A 142 -7.83 4.12 -10.44
C GLY A 142 -8.51 4.36 -11.79
N LEU A 143 -7.75 4.65 -12.84
CA LEU A 143 -8.27 4.80 -14.20
C LEU A 143 -8.82 3.45 -14.72
N LEU A 144 -8.12 2.34 -14.49
CA LEU A 144 -8.61 1.01 -14.85
C LEU A 144 -9.92 0.69 -14.13
N ALA A 145 -10.00 0.95 -12.82
CA ALA A 145 -11.23 0.76 -12.06
C ALA A 145 -12.38 1.61 -12.61
N HIS A 146 -12.12 2.88 -12.95
CA HIS A 146 -13.11 3.76 -13.55
C HIS A 146 -13.62 3.25 -14.91
N LEU A 147 -12.71 2.78 -15.78
CA LEU A 147 -13.07 2.22 -17.09
C LEU A 147 -13.88 0.93 -16.97
N ILE A 148 -13.49 0.03 -16.05
CA ILE A 148 -14.21 -1.24 -15.79
C ILE A 148 -15.63 -0.95 -15.30
N LEU A 149 -15.80 0.00 -14.37
CA LEU A 149 -17.12 0.39 -13.88
C LEU A 149 -17.96 1.08 -14.96
N ALA A 150 -17.35 1.91 -15.80
CA ALA A 150 -18.05 2.61 -16.88
C ALA A 150 -18.56 1.65 -17.98
N GLU A 151 -17.86 0.55 -18.24
CA GLU A 151 -18.32 -0.47 -19.21
C GLU A 151 -19.41 -1.39 -18.64
N ASN A 152 -19.52 -1.51 -17.32
CA ASN A 152 -20.41 -2.48 -16.69
C ASN A 152 -21.77 -1.86 -16.32
N ASN A 153 -22.79 -2.08 -17.16
CA ASN A 153 -24.17 -1.61 -16.96
C ASN A 153 -25.06 -2.60 -16.18
N SER A 154 -24.48 -3.56 -15.45
CA SER A 154 -25.21 -4.65 -14.80
C SER A 154 -25.98 -4.25 -13.54
N GLY A 155 -25.79 -3.02 -13.04
CA GLY A 155 -26.44 -2.54 -11.81
C GLY A 155 -25.94 -3.22 -10.54
N GLU A 156 -24.87 -4.02 -10.63
CA GLU A 156 -24.18 -4.62 -9.49
C GLU A 156 -23.41 -3.57 -8.68
N GLU A 157 -23.14 -3.88 -7.40
CA GLU A 157 -22.37 -2.98 -6.55
C GLU A 157 -20.93 -2.83 -7.09
N PRO A 158 -20.36 -1.60 -7.07
CA PRO A 158 -19.00 -1.38 -7.58
C PRO A 158 -17.94 -2.30 -6.96
N ASP A 159 -18.09 -2.61 -5.68
CA ASP A 159 -17.14 -3.45 -4.93
C ASP A 159 -17.14 -4.89 -5.44
N SER A 160 -18.29 -5.47 -5.81
CA SER A 160 -18.34 -6.83 -6.36
C SER A 160 -17.72 -6.90 -7.75
N ILE A 161 -17.92 -5.86 -8.57
CA ILE A 161 -17.33 -5.77 -9.92
C ILE A 161 -15.80 -5.70 -9.83
N LEU A 162 -15.28 -4.90 -8.89
CA LEU A 162 -13.84 -4.69 -8.74
C LEU A 162 -13.13 -5.78 -7.95
N GLN A 163 -13.85 -6.64 -7.22
CA GLN A 163 -13.29 -7.66 -6.33
C GLN A 163 -12.24 -8.55 -7.02
N ASN A 164 -12.50 -9.00 -8.25
CA ASN A 164 -11.56 -9.84 -8.99
C ASN A 164 -10.27 -9.10 -9.33
N GLY A 165 -10.36 -7.82 -9.70
CA GLY A 165 -9.21 -6.97 -9.95
C GLY A 165 -8.39 -6.74 -8.69
N VAL A 166 -9.06 -6.42 -7.56
CA VAL A 166 -8.42 -6.25 -6.26
C VAL A 166 -7.70 -7.53 -5.82
N LEU A 167 -8.33 -8.70 -6.00
CA LEU A 167 -7.73 -10.00 -5.67
C LEU A 167 -6.49 -10.29 -6.54
N LEU A 168 -6.58 -10.03 -7.85
CA LEU A 168 -5.48 -10.22 -8.78
C LEU A 168 -4.30 -9.30 -8.47
N SER A 169 -4.57 -8.02 -8.22
CA SER A 169 -3.56 -7.04 -7.80
C SER A 169 -2.92 -7.40 -6.46
N SER A 170 -3.71 -7.86 -5.48
CA SER A 170 -3.18 -8.31 -4.18
C SER A 170 -2.23 -9.51 -4.33
N GLY A 171 -2.56 -10.45 -5.22
CA GLY A 171 -1.68 -11.57 -5.55
C GLY A 171 -0.37 -11.13 -6.22
N LEU A 172 -0.43 -10.14 -7.13
CA LEU A 172 0.77 -9.58 -7.75
C LEU A 172 1.68 -8.86 -6.74
N ILE A 173 1.11 -8.06 -5.84
CA ILE A 173 1.88 -7.37 -4.78
C ILE A 173 2.54 -8.37 -3.84
N ALA A 174 1.80 -9.41 -3.42
CA ALA A 174 2.38 -10.47 -2.60
C ALA A 174 3.49 -11.23 -3.35
N GLY A 175 3.30 -11.50 -4.64
CA GLY A 175 4.29 -12.13 -5.51
C GLY A 175 5.57 -11.31 -5.66
N GLU A 176 5.45 -9.99 -5.89
CA GLU A 176 6.60 -9.08 -5.98
C GLU A 176 7.40 -9.08 -4.67
N SER A 177 6.69 -9.04 -3.53
CA SER A 177 7.31 -8.99 -2.20
C SER A 177 8.08 -10.29 -1.91
N LEU A 178 7.48 -11.44 -2.22
CA LEU A 178 8.13 -12.75 -2.07
C LEU A 178 9.33 -12.90 -3.00
N MET A 179 9.23 -12.43 -4.25
CA MET A 179 10.35 -12.43 -5.19
C MET A 179 11.47 -11.49 -4.73
N GLY A 180 11.14 -10.33 -4.17
CA GLY A 180 12.11 -9.40 -3.60
C GLY A 180 12.91 -10.03 -2.46
N ILE A 181 12.24 -10.75 -1.56
CA ILE A 181 12.90 -11.52 -0.49
C ILE A 181 13.80 -12.60 -1.07
N LEU A 182 13.33 -13.37 -2.07
CA LEU A 182 14.12 -14.39 -2.75
C LEU A 182 15.39 -13.80 -3.39
N LEU A 183 15.26 -12.69 -4.11
CA LEU A 183 16.38 -12.00 -4.75
C LEU A 183 17.37 -11.46 -3.72
N ALA A 184 16.88 -10.97 -2.57
CA ALA A 184 17.75 -10.51 -1.50
C ALA A 184 18.54 -11.67 -0.87
N PHE A 185 17.95 -12.86 -0.72
CA PHE A 185 18.69 -14.08 -0.34
C PHE A 185 19.77 -14.43 -1.36
N VAL A 186 19.45 -14.41 -2.66
CA VAL A 186 20.42 -14.68 -3.74
C VAL A 186 21.56 -13.65 -3.74
N ALA A 187 21.25 -12.38 -3.52
CA ALA A 187 22.24 -11.30 -3.40
C ALA A 187 23.15 -11.52 -2.18
N SER A 188 22.58 -11.92 -1.03
CA SER A 188 23.34 -12.24 0.19
C SER A 188 24.28 -13.45 0.01
N ALA A 189 23.94 -14.38 -0.90
CA ALA A 189 24.79 -15.51 -1.28
C ALA A 189 25.93 -15.13 -2.25
N GLY A 190 26.09 -13.84 -2.57
CA GLY A 190 27.20 -13.31 -3.38
C GLY A 190 26.89 -13.14 -4.87
N ILE A 191 25.66 -13.41 -5.32
CA ILE A 191 25.24 -13.23 -6.72
C ILE A 191 24.56 -11.86 -6.85
N GLN A 192 25.36 -10.82 -7.05
CA GLN A 192 24.87 -9.44 -7.10
C GLN A 192 24.39 -8.99 -8.48
N ASN A 193 24.86 -9.63 -9.56
CA ASN A 193 24.48 -9.28 -10.92
C ASN A 193 24.42 -10.53 -11.83
N LEU A 194 23.23 -10.87 -12.31
CA LEU A 194 23.07 -11.71 -13.49
C LEU A 194 23.22 -10.83 -14.74
N GLY A 195 24.46 -10.58 -15.15
CA GLY A 195 24.75 -9.86 -16.38
C GLY A 195 24.33 -10.68 -17.59
N LEU A 196 23.07 -10.59 -18.01
CA LEU A 196 22.53 -11.32 -19.17
C LEU A 196 23.09 -10.82 -20.52
N GLY A 197 24.02 -9.87 -20.54
CA GLY A 197 24.65 -9.34 -21.76
C GLY A 197 23.68 -8.61 -22.71
N ILE A 198 22.49 -8.26 -22.24
CA ILE A 198 21.42 -7.68 -23.04
C ILE A 198 21.67 -6.16 -23.21
N HIS A 199 21.49 -5.67 -24.43
CA HIS A 199 21.63 -4.25 -24.74
C HIS A 199 20.60 -3.41 -23.94
N PRO A 200 20.98 -2.29 -23.30
CA PRO A 200 20.09 -1.52 -22.43
C PRO A 200 18.77 -1.08 -23.08
N SER A 201 18.80 -0.71 -24.36
CA SER A 201 17.57 -0.35 -25.09
C SER A 201 16.59 -1.51 -25.24
N LEU A 202 17.09 -2.74 -25.41
CA LEU A 202 16.25 -3.92 -25.49
C LEU A 202 15.60 -4.22 -24.13
N VAL A 203 16.35 -4.04 -23.04
CA VAL A 203 15.80 -4.15 -21.68
C VAL A 203 14.67 -3.15 -21.49
N THR A 204 14.87 -1.88 -21.84
CA THR A 204 13.83 -0.85 -21.72
C THR A 204 12.58 -1.20 -22.52
N VAL A 205 12.72 -1.64 -23.78
CA VAL A 205 11.59 -2.05 -24.62
C VAL A 205 10.85 -3.24 -24.00
N LEU A 206 11.58 -4.26 -23.55
CA LEU A 206 10.99 -5.43 -22.90
C LEU A 206 10.25 -5.05 -21.60
N THR A 207 10.81 -4.13 -20.80
CA THR A 207 10.14 -3.62 -19.59
C THR A 207 8.84 -2.90 -19.94
N PHE A 208 8.82 -2.05 -20.96
CA PHE A 208 7.59 -1.38 -21.40
C PHE A 208 6.55 -2.36 -21.93
N LEU A 209 6.96 -3.35 -22.73
CA LEU A 209 6.06 -4.39 -23.24
C LEU A 209 5.50 -5.26 -22.10
N ALA A 210 6.33 -5.63 -21.13
CA ALA A 210 5.90 -6.35 -19.95
C ALA A 210 4.89 -5.54 -19.14
N ALA A 211 5.19 -4.26 -18.86
CA ALA A 211 4.29 -3.37 -18.13
C ALA A 211 2.94 -3.19 -18.85
N ALA A 212 2.96 -2.93 -20.16
CA ALA A 212 1.74 -2.82 -20.97
C ALA A 212 0.96 -4.14 -21.00
N GLY A 213 1.66 -5.28 -21.13
CA GLY A 213 1.06 -6.61 -21.08
C GLY A 213 0.40 -6.91 -19.74
N THR A 214 1.04 -6.55 -18.62
CA THR A 214 0.47 -6.70 -17.28
C THR A 214 -0.75 -5.81 -17.08
N ILE A 215 -0.72 -4.55 -17.53
CA ILE A 215 -1.89 -3.65 -17.47
C ILE A 215 -3.05 -4.20 -18.28
N TRP A 216 -2.79 -4.67 -19.50
CA TRP A 216 -3.81 -5.27 -20.36
C TRP A 216 -4.36 -6.56 -19.76
N TRP A 217 -3.50 -7.40 -19.19
CA TRP A 217 -3.91 -8.63 -18.51
C TRP A 217 -4.75 -8.33 -17.26
N LEU A 218 -4.36 -7.34 -16.46
CA LEU A 218 -5.15 -6.86 -15.32
C LEU A 218 -6.52 -6.37 -15.77
N TYR A 219 -6.59 -5.55 -16.83
CA TYR A 219 -7.85 -5.06 -17.37
C TYR A 219 -8.79 -6.21 -17.77
N ASN A 220 -8.28 -7.18 -18.53
CA ASN A 220 -9.09 -8.30 -19.01
C ASN A 220 -9.43 -9.32 -17.91
N GLY A 221 -8.50 -9.57 -16.99
CA GLY A 221 -8.69 -10.48 -15.86
C GLY A 221 -9.66 -9.95 -14.80
N SER A 222 -9.80 -8.62 -14.72
CA SER A 222 -10.73 -7.97 -13.80
C SER A 222 -12.17 -7.92 -14.31
N LYS A 223 -12.40 -8.09 -15.62
CA LYS A 223 -13.77 -8.13 -16.17
C LYS A 223 -14.47 -9.40 -15.71
N VAL A 224 -15.68 -9.24 -15.17
CA VAL A 224 -16.57 -10.36 -14.87
C VAL A 224 -16.83 -11.11 -16.19
N ARG A 225 -16.39 -12.38 -16.25
CA ARG A 225 -16.71 -13.27 -17.37
C ARG A 225 -18.23 -13.42 -17.41
N LYS A 226 -18.86 -12.84 -18.44
CA LYS A 226 -20.27 -13.08 -18.76
C LYS A 226 -20.51 -14.55 -19.09
#